data_AF-A0A9E2Z746-F1
#
_entry.id   AF-A0A9E2Z746-F1
#
_cell.length_a   1.000
_cell.length_b   1.000
_cell.length_c   1.000
_cell.angle_alpha   90.00
_cell.angle_beta   90.00
_cell.angle_gamma   90.00
#
_symmetry.space_group_name_H-M   'P 1'
#
loop_
_entity.id
_entity.type
_entity.pdbx_description
1 polymer ?
#
loop_
_entity_poly.entity_id
_entity_poly.type
_entity_poly.pdbx_seq_one_letter_code
_entity_poly.pdbx_strand_id
1 'polypeptide(L)'
;MASAERLFRERGFAATTVRQIAADAQVSAGSVMAVGDKDALLVAIFDGWIAGVHSGRSADRDAAGPPLVPAAAVQQVVDLLRPFIEYFALDRELSREYAAIVVRGAHESAIFQDIALVLIDEFNAVLSRTGLTHADANQGARVLYFAYLGILMSAGNGAVDDPIVVDRIREATQFIVTHKGE
;
A
#
# COMPACT_ATOMS: atom_id res chain seq x y z
N MET A 1 5.07 17.37 6.86
CA MET A 1 4.18 16.25 6.48
C MET A 1 2.92 16.21 7.33
N ALA A 2 3.01 16.09 8.66
CA ALA A 2 1.82 16.03 9.54
C ALA A 2 0.80 17.18 9.33
N SER A 3 1.26 18.43 9.21
CA SER A 3 0.37 19.57 8.89
C SER A 3 -0.34 19.44 7.54
N ALA A 4 0.38 18.98 6.51
CA ALA A 4 -0.19 18.80 5.18
C ALA A 4 -1.25 17.70 5.17
N GLU A 5 -0.94 16.54 5.77
CA GLU A 5 -1.88 15.43 5.90
C GLU A 5 -3.15 15.85 6.64
N ARG A 6 -2.99 16.49 7.79
CA ARG A 6 -4.13 16.96 8.59
C ARG A 6 -5.00 17.96 7.81
N LEU A 7 -4.39 18.94 7.14
CA LEU A 7 -5.14 19.91 6.34
C LEU A 7 -5.83 19.26 5.14
N PHE A 8 -5.18 18.31 4.46
CA PHE A 8 -5.81 17.56 3.37
C PHE A 8 -7.04 16.78 3.83
N ARG A 9 -6.98 16.12 4.99
CA ARG A 9 -8.12 15.38 5.55
C ARG A 9 -9.22 16.31 6.09
N GLU A 10 -8.86 17.40 6.76
CA GLU A 10 -9.83 18.31 7.39
C GLU A 10 -10.55 19.22 6.38
N ARG A 11 -9.85 19.66 5.34
CA ARG A 11 -10.35 20.68 4.39
C ARG A 11 -10.56 20.13 2.98
N GLY A 12 -10.09 18.92 2.71
CA GLY A 12 -10.01 18.36 1.37
C GLY A 12 -8.72 18.76 0.65
N PHE A 13 -8.25 17.87 -0.22
CA PHE A 13 -7.05 18.09 -1.03
C PHE A 13 -7.20 19.33 -1.92
N ALA A 14 -8.33 19.49 -2.60
CA ALA A 14 -8.57 20.59 -3.54
C ALA A 14 -8.54 21.98 -2.86
N ALA A 15 -9.12 22.12 -1.67
CA ALA A 15 -9.22 23.39 -0.96
C ALA A 15 -7.93 23.79 -0.21
N THR A 16 -6.99 22.87 -0.06
CA THR A 16 -5.74 23.10 0.67
C THR A 16 -4.66 23.65 -0.27
N THR A 17 -3.94 24.67 0.19
CA THR A 17 -2.83 25.29 -0.55
C THR A 17 -1.50 25.12 0.17
N VAL A 18 -0.39 25.12 -0.59
CA VAL A 18 0.98 25.07 -0.04
C VAL A 18 1.24 26.19 0.97
N ARG A 19 0.66 27.38 0.76
CA ARG A 19 0.79 28.51 1.69
C ARG A 19 0.09 28.27 3.03
N GLN A 20 -1.10 27.67 3.02
CA GLN A 20 -1.81 27.30 4.25
C GLN A 20 -1.03 26.23 5.02
N ILE A 21 -0.47 25.25 4.31
CA ILE A 21 0.40 24.21 4.90
C ILE A 21 1.63 24.85 5.55
N ALA A 22 2.30 25.76 4.85
CA ALA A 22 3.48 26.46 5.38
C ALA A 22 3.15 27.28 6.63
N ALA A 23 2.03 28.01 6.61
CA ALA A 23 1.56 28.79 7.75
C ALA A 23 1.25 27.91 8.97
N ASP A 24 0.58 26.78 8.75
CA ASP A 24 0.24 25.81 9.79
C ASP A 24 1.47 25.13 10.39
N ALA A 25 2.43 24.75 9.54
CA ALA A 25 3.69 24.15 9.95
C ALA A 25 4.72 25.16 10.50
N GLN A 26 4.38 26.46 10.54
CA GLN A 26 5.27 27.55 10.93
C GLN A 26 6.61 27.59 10.16
N VAL A 27 6.56 27.27 8.86
CA VAL A 27 7.71 27.31 7.95
C VAL A 27 7.45 28.26 6.77
N SER A 28 8.49 28.57 6.00
CA SER A 28 8.31 29.36 4.78
C SER A 28 7.63 28.53 3.68
N ALA A 29 6.87 29.18 2.79
CA ALA A 29 6.33 28.50 1.61
C ALA A 29 7.45 27.91 0.72
N GLY A 30 8.60 28.58 0.64
CA GLY A 30 9.77 28.07 -0.08
C GLY A 30 10.31 26.75 0.52
N SER A 31 10.28 26.60 1.83
CA SER A 31 10.66 25.36 2.53
C SER A 31 9.73 24.21 2.18
N VAL A 32 8.42 24.47 2.04
CA VAL A 32 7.46 23.45 1.61
C VAL A 32 7.65 23.12 0.12
N MET A 33 7.87 24.13 -0.73
CA MET A 33 8.12 23.93 -2.17
C MET A 33 9.42 23.18 -2.46
N ALA A 34 10.39 23.22 -1.55
CA ALA A 34 11.61 22.41 -1.66
C ALA A 34 11.33 20.90 -1.50
N VAL A 35 10.23 20.52 -0.85
CA VAL A 35 9.75 19.12 -0.79
C VAL A 35 9.00 18.76 -2.07
N GLY A 36 8.24 19.70 -2.62
CA GLY A 36 7.56 19.55 -3.91
C GLY A 36 6.30 20.41 -4.02
N ASP A 37 5.57 20.24 -5.12
CA ASP A 37 4.23 20.80 -5.28
C ASP A 37 3.19 20.03 -4.45
N LYS A 38 1.91 20.43 -4.54
CA LYS A 38 0.85 19.84 -3.72
C LYS A 38 0.67 18.34 -3.95
N ASP A 39 0.85 17.88 -5.19
CA ASP A 39 0.72 16.49 -5.59
C ASP A 39 1.90 15.68 -5.02
N ALA A 40 3.13 16.20 -5.14
CA ALA A 40 4.32 15.60 -4.53
C ALA A 40 4.21 15.49 -3.00
N LEU A 41 3.64 16.49 -2.32
CA LEU A 41 3.39 16.44 -0.88
C LEU A 41 2.42 15.31 -0.50
N LEU A 42 1.36 15.11 -1.30
CA LEU A 42 0.41 14.02 -1.07
C LEU A 42 1.06 12.65 -1.26
N VAL A 43 1.83 12.48 -2.33
CA VAL A 43 2.58 11.24 -2.58
C VAL A 43 3.52 10.93 -1.42
N ALA A 44 4.31 11.92 -0.99
CA ALA A 44 5.27 11.73 0.08
C ALA A 44 4.63 11.48 1.47
N ILE A 45 3.37 11.90 1.71
CA ILE A 45 2.63 11.51 2.92
C ILE A 45 2.30 10.01 2.88
N PHE A 46 1.74 9.53 1.77
CA PHE A 46 1.38 8.13 1.61
C PHE A 46 2.63 7.24 1.64
N ASP A 47 3.65 7.58 0.86
CA ASP A 47 4.90 6.83 0.81
C ASP A 47 5.58 6.78 2.19
N GLY A 48 5.58 7.89 2.94
CA GLY A 48 6.13 7.94 4.30
C GLY A 48 5.38 7.05 5.29
N TRP A 49 4.05 7.04 5.23
CA TRP A 49 3.24 6.14 6.07
C TRP A 49 3.47 4.67 5.70
N ILE A 50 3.47 4.34 4.40
CA ILE A 50 3.70 2.99 3.89
C ILE A 50 5.09 2.49 4.29
N ALA A 51 6.13 3.31 4.16
CA ALA A 51 7.49 2.96 4.60
C ALA A 51 7.55 2.70 6.11
N GLY A 52 6.80 3.47 6.91
CA GLY A 52 6.68 3.26 8.36
C GLY A 52 6.08 1.89 8.71
N VAL A 53 5.03 1.45 8.01
CA VAL A 53 4.41 0.13 8.21
C VAL A 53 5.41 -0.99 7.93
N HIS A 54 6.18 -0.91 6.84
CA HIS A 54 7.15 -1.94 6.46
C HIS A 54 8.38 -1.97 7.38
N SER A 55 8.83 -0.79 7.86
CA SER A 55 9.95 -0.70 8.80
C SER A 55 9.65 -1.42 10.12
N GLY A 56 8.40 -1.34 10.59
CA GLY A 56 7.95 -2.07 11.79
C GLY A 56 7.93 -3.59 11.64
N ARG A 57 7.81 -4.11 10.40
CA ARG A 57 7.73 -5.55 10.09
C ARG A 57 9.07 -6.20 9.84
N SER A 58 10.03 -5.43 9.32
CA SER A 58 11.37 -5.94 8.99
C SER A 58 12.09 -6.52 10.21
N ALA A 59 11.75 -6.09 11.43
CA ALA A 59 12.29 -6.62 12.67
C ALA A 59 11.86 -8.08 12.98
N ASP A 60 10.74 -8.54 12.43
CA ASP A 60 10.19 -9.90 12.65
C ASP A 60 10.53 -10.89 11.52
N ARG A 61 11.28 -10.44 10.48
CA ARG A 61 11.43 -11.15 9.20
C ARG A 61 12.40 -12.33 9.20
N ASP A 62 13.34 -12.35 10.15
CA ASP A 62 14.48 -13.28 10.13
C ASP A 62 14.18 -14.68 10.71
N ALA A 63 12.98 -14.90 11.28
CA ALA A 63 12.58 -16.20 11.77
C ALA A 63 11.80 -16.97 10.70
N ALA A 64 12.37 -18.07 10.18
CA ALA A 64 11.63 -19.03 9.38
C ALA A 64 10.49 -19.63 10.23
N GLY A 65 9.28 -19.10 10.03
CA GLY A 65 8.09 -19.56 10.74
C GLY A 65 7.70 -20.99 10.36
N PRO A 66 6.86 -21.67 11.16
CA PRO A 66 6.44 -23.05 10.88
C PRO A 66 5.71 -23.18 9.54
N PRO A 67 5.66 -24.38 8.93
CA PRO A 67 4.87 -24.62 7.73
C PRO A 67 3.41 -24.19 7.89
N LEU A 68 2.83 -23.63 6.83
CA LEU A 68 1.46 -23.12 6.81
C LEU A 68 0.56 -24.00 5.95
N VAL A 69 -0.63 -24.30 6.48
CA VAL A 69 -1.74 -24.77 5.64
C VAL A 69 -2.27 -23.62 4.76
N PRO A 70 -2.84 -23.91 3.58
CA PRO A 70 -3.30 -22.87 2.65
C PRO A 70 -4.19 -21.78 3.28
N ALA A 71 -5.15 -22.17 4.13
CA ALA A 71 -6.04 -21.22 4.80
C ALA A 71 -5.29 -20.25 5.73
N ALA A 72 -4.24 -20.71 6.40
CA ALA A 72 -3.42 -19.87 7.27
C ALA A 72 -2.55 -18.90 6.46
N ALA A 73 -2.03 -19.32 5.30
CA ALA A 73 -1.32 -18.43 4.38
C ALA A 73 -2.24 -17.33 3.83
N VAL A 74 -3.47 -17.67 3.44
CA VAL A 74 -4.49 -16.69 3.03
C VAL A 74 -4.75 -15.66 4.13
N GLN A 75 -4.95 -16.11 5.36
CA GLN A 75 -5.19 -15.19 6.48
C GLN A 75 -3.97 -14.30 6.76
N GLN A 76 -2.76 -14.85 6.73
CA GLN A 76 -1.54 -14.09 6.94
C GLN A 76 -1.31 -13.02 5.86
N VAL A 77 -1.63 -13.31 4.59
CA VAL A 77 -1.60 -12.30 3.51
C VAL A 77 -2.61 -11.17 3.77
N VAL A 78 -3.84 -11.50 4.19
CA VAL A 78 -4.84 -10.48 4.54
C VAL A 78 -4.34 -9.61 5.69
N ASP A 79 -3.72 -10.21 6.71
CA ASP A 79 -3.21 -9.46 7.86
C ASP A 79 -2.00 -8.57 7.48
N LEU A 80 -1.16 -9.00 6.54
CA LEU A 80 -0.13 -8.15 5.94
C LEU A 80 -0.74 -6.95 5.20
N LEU A 81 -1.87 -7.13 4.54
CA LEU A 81 -2.50 -6.07 3.76
C LEU A 81 -3.43 -5.16 4.57
N ARG A 82 -3.90 -5.62 5.73
CA ARG A 82 -4.91 -4.95 6.57
C ARG A 82 -4.58 -3.49 6.87
N PRO A 83 -3.37 -3.11 7.34
CA PRO A 83 -3.08 -1.71 7.64
C PRO A 83 -3.27 -0.81 6.42
N PHE A 84 -2.90 -1.28 5.23
CA PHE A 84 -3.07 -0.50 3.99
C PHE A 84 -4.54 -0.34 3.65
N ILE A 85 -5.32 -1.42 3.72
CA ILE A 85 -6.76 -1.38 3.47
C ILE A 85 -7.43 -0.38 4.43
N GLU A 86 -7.12 -0.45 5.72
CA GLU A 86 -7.65 0.45 6.74
C GLU A 86 -7.24 1.90 6.49
N TYR A 87 -5.97 2.16 6.18
CA TYR A 87 -5.47 3.51 5.94
C TYR A 87 -6.11 4.19 4.73
N PHE A 88 -6.26 3.46 3.62
CA PHE A 88 -6.94 3.96 2.43
C PHE A 88 -8.45 4.14 2.65
N ALA A 89 -9.04 3.38 3.57
CA ALA A 89 -10.45 3.53 3.94
C ALA A 89 -10.71 4.73 4.87
N LEU A 90 -9.69 5.27 5.58
CA LEU A 90 -9.85 6.42 6.48
C LEU A 90 -10.39 7.67 5.77
N ASP A 91 -9.97 7.90 4.53
CA ASP A 91 -10.40 9.02 3.71
C ASP A 91 -10.39 8.59 2.23
N ARG A 92 -11.58 8.20 1.73
CA ARG A 92 -11.74 7.72 0.35
C ARG A 92 -11.51 8.82 -0.68
N GLU A 93 -11.79 10.08 -0.35
CA GLU A 93 -11.59 11.20 -1.26
C GLU A 93 -10.10 11.48 -1.42
N LEU A 94 -9.36 11.57 -0.32
CA LEU A 94 -7.92 11.77 -0.35
C LEU A 94 -7.18 10.60 -1.02
N SER A 95 -7.64 9.37 -0.77
CA SER A 95 -7.10 8.17 -1.42
C SER A 95 -7.33 8.14 -2.92
N ARG A 96 -8.46 8.69 -3.40
CA ARG A 96 -8.74 8.87 -4.85
C ARG A 96 -7.77 9.86 -5.48
N GLU A 97 -7.53 10.98 -4.83
CA GLU A 97 -6.57 11.99 -5.31
C GLU A 97 -5.16 11.39 -5.41
N TYR A 98 -4.73 10.67 -4.37
CA TYR A 98 -3.46 9.94 -4.39
C TYR A 98 -3.38 8.95 -5.56
N ALA A 99 -4.39 8.09 -5.73
CA ALA A 99 -4.44 7.12 -6.83
C ALA A 99 -4.41 7.81 -8.20
N ALA A 100 -5.13 8.92 -8.38
CA ALA A 100 -5.14 9.68 -9.63
C ALA A 100 -3.77 10.27 -9.97
N ILE A 101 -3.06 10.82 -8.97
CA ILE A 101 -1.70 11.36 -9.14
C ILE A 101 -0.73 10.27 -9.58
N VAL A 102 -0.79 9.12 -8.89
CA VAL A 102 0.02 7.95 -9.18
C VAL A 102 -0.22 7.42 -10.60
N VAL A 103 -1.49 7.24 -11.00
CA VAL A 103 -1.85 6.71 -12.32
C VAL A 103 -1.44 7.66 -13.46
N ARG A 104 -1.48 8.98 -13.22
CA ARG A 104 -0.98 9.96 -14.18
C ARG A 104 0.54 9.86 -14.39
N GLY A 105 1.28 9.23 -13.48
CA GLY A 105 2.73 9.09 -13.53
C GLY A 105 3.48 10.41 -13.43
N ALA A 106 2.82 11.47 -12.92
CA ALA A 106 3.41 12.79 -12.79
C ALA A 106 4.48 12.86 -11.69
N HIS A 107 4.39 11.95 -10.72
CA HIS A 107 5.33 11.83 -9.61
C HIS A 107 5.70 10.35 -9.43
N GLU A 108 6.98 10.09 -9.19
CA GLU A 108 7.43 8.76 -8.78
C GLU A 108 6.88 8.47 -7.38
N SER A 109 6.15 7.37 -7.22
CA SER A 109 5.73 6.86 -5.92
C SER A 109 6.56 5.65 -5.56
N ALA A 110 7.04 5.63 -4.33
CA ALA A 110 7.78 4.52 -3.78
C ALA A 110 6.97 3.23 -3.77
N ILE A 111 5.61 3.30 -3.81
CA ILE A 111 4.74 2.14 -4.01
C ILE A 111 5.19 1.31 -5.21
N PHE A 112 5.65 1.91 -6.32
CA PHE A 112 6.05 1.18 -7.53
C PHE A 112 7.55 0.84 -7.60
N GLN A 113 8.33 1.19 -6.58
CA GLN A 113 9.78 1.02 -6.56
C GLN A 113 10.20 0.17 -5.35
N ASP A 114 10.94 0.74 -4.40
CA ASP A 114 11.54 -0.01 -3.30
C ASP A 114 10.49 -0.64 -2.37
N ILE A 115 9.36 0.03 -2.16
CA ILE A 115 8.28 -0.50 -1.32
C ILE A 115 7.63 -1.72 -1.98
N ALA A 116 7.49 -1.73 -3.30
CA ALA A 116 6.96 -2.89 -4.04
C ALA A 116 7.79 -4.14 -3.73
N LEU A 117 9.12 -3.99 -3.77
CA LEU A 117 10.05 -5.09 -3.51
C LEU A 117 9.91 -5.62 -2.08
N VAL A 118 9.78 -4.72 -1.10
CA VAL A 118 9.56 -5.14 0.29
C VAL A 118 8.27 -5.94 0.42
N LEU A 119 7.14 -5.47 -0.10
CA LEU A 119 5.87 -6.18 0.02
C LEU A 119 5.87 -7.52 -0.74
N ILE A 120 6.51 -7.58 -1.91
CA ILE A 120 6.71 -8.83 -2.66
C ILE A 120 7.51 -9.83 -1.84
N ASP A 121 8.58 -9.39 -1.16
CA ASP A 121 9.35 -10.26 -0.27
C ASP A 121 8.53 -10.73 0.94
N GLU A 122 7.62 -9.91 1.48
CA GLU A 122 6.70 -10.33 2.57
C GLU A 122 5.74 -11.42 2.08
N PHE A 123 5.17 -11.24 0.90
CA PHE A 123 4.33 -12.27 0.29
C PHE A 123 5.11 -13.55 0.00
N ASN A 124 6.32 -13.42 -0.54
CA ASN A 124 7.18 -14.58 -0.81
C ASN A 124 7.51 -15.35 0.46
N ALA A 125 7.78 -14.66 1.58
CA ALA A 125 8.03 -15.30 2.87
C ALA A 125 6.82 -16.10 3.38
N VAL A 126 5.59 -15.59 3.18
CA VAL A 126 4.36 -16.33 3.52
C VAL A 126 4.17 -17.53 2.59
N LEU A 127 4.28 -17.32 1.27
CA LEU A 127 4.04 -18.36 0.26
C LEU A 127 5.08 -19.47 0.31
N SER A 128 6.34 -19.18 0.62
CA SER A 128 7.42 -20.17 0.76
C SER A 128 7.23 -21.13 1.93
N ARG A 129 6.36 -20.80 2.90
CA ARG A 129 6.00 -21.68 4.03
C ARG A 129 4.86 -22.64 3.68
N THR A 130 4.33 -22.56 2.47
CA THR A 130 3.33 -23.49 1.95
C THR A 130 4.00 -24.65 1.20
N GLY A 131 3.22 -25.51 0.54
CA GLY A 131 3.75 -26.60 -0.29
C GLY A 131 4.23 -26.19 -1.69
N LEU A 132 4.40 -24.89 -1.95
CA LEU A 132 4.88 -24.35 -3.23
C LEU A 132 6.40 -24.51 -3.36
N THR A 133 6.89 -24.60 -4.60
CA THR A 133 8.33 -24.48 -4.85
C THR A 133 8.79 -23.04 -4.63
N HIS A 134 10.09 -22.82 -4.43
CA HIS A 134 10.63 -21.45 -4.31
C HIS A 134 10.35 -20.58 -5.55
N ALA A 135 10.35 -21.19 -6.75
CA ALA A 135 10.03 -20.48 -7.98
C ALA A 135 8.56 -20.05 -8.02
N ASP A 136 7.64 -20.96 -7.69
CA ASP A 136 6.20 -20.68 -7.66
C ASP A 136 5.84 -19.67 -6.57
N ALA A 137 6.47 -19.74 -5.39
CA ALA A 137 6.26 -18.77 -4.32
C ALA A 137 6.68 -17.35 -4.74
N ASN A 138 7.83 -17.22 -5.43
CA ASN A 138 8.29 -15.92 -5.94
C ASN A 138 7.35 -15.38 -7.03
N GLN A 139 6.93 -16.22 -7.96
CA GLN A 139 5.98 -15.83 -9.00
C GLN A 139 4.62 -15.45 -8.40
N GLY A 140 4.11 -16.25 -7.47
CA GLY A 140 2.87 -15.99 -6.75
C GLY A 140 2.90 -14.67 -5.99
N ALA A 141 4.02 -14.34 -5.34
CA ALA A 141 4.19 -13.07 -4.63
C ALA A 141 4.05 -11.86 -5.56
N ARG A 142 4.63 -11.92 -6.76
CA ARG A 142 4.51 -10.85 -7.78
C ARG A 142 3.08 -10.74 -8.30
N VAL A 143 2.43 -11.86 -8.57
CA VAL A 143 1.02 -11.90 -9.02
C VAL A 143 0.12 -11.29 -7.95
N LEU A 144 0.31 -11.67 -6.69
CA LEU A 144 -0.46 -11.14 -5.56
C LEU A 144 -0.27 -9.63 -5.40
N TYR A 145 0.95 -9.14 -5.57
CA TYR A 145 1.25 -7.71 -5.53
C TYR A 145 0.49 -6.93 -6.61
N PHE A 146 0.52 -7.38 -7.87
CA PHE A 146 -0.23 -6.72 -8.94
C PHE A 146 -1.75 -6.84 -8.77
N ALA A 147 -2.24 -7.98 -8.27
CA ALA A 147 -3.66 -8.16 -7.95
C ALA A 147 -4.10 -7.18 -6.86
N TYR A 148 -3.32 -7.04 -5.79
CA TYR A 148 -3.57 -6.08 -4.72
C TYR A 148 -3.63 -4.64 -5.25
N LEU A 149 -2.67 -4.21 -6.07
CA LEU A 149 -2.69 -2.88 -6.68
C LEU A 149 -3.94 -2.67 -7.54
N GLY A 150 -4.29 -3.64 -8.38
CA GLY A 150 -5.50 -3.57 -9.22
C GLY A 150 -6.77 -3.42 -8.38
N ILE A 151 -6.90 -4.20 -7.32
CA ILE A 151 -8.02 -4.14 -6.38
C ILE A 151 -8.06 -2.76 -5.70
N LEU A 152 -6.94 -2.27 -5.19
CA LEU A 152 -6.85 -0.97 -4.50
C LEU A 152 -7.25 0.18 -5.43
N MET A 153 -6.77 0.18 -6.68
CA MET A 153 -7.11 1.21 -7.67
C MET A 153 -8.58 1.14 -8.07
N SER A 154 -9.19 -0.05 -8.11
CA SER A 154 -10.62 -0.21 -8.40
C SER A 154 -11.51 0.26 -7.24
N ALA A 155 -11.09 0.02 -6.00
CA ALA A 155 -11.79 0.48 -4.80
C ALA A 155 -11.79 2.01 -4.71
N GLY A 156 -10.67 2.65 -5.09
CA GLY A 156 -10.56 4.10 -5.23
C GLY A 156 -11.69 4.70 -6.07
N ASN A 157 -12.04 4.09 -7.21
CA ASN A 157 -13.12 4.60 -8.08
C ASN A 157 -14.54 4.35 -7.55
N GLY A 158 -14.71 3.82 -6.33
CA GLY A 158 -16.02 3.49 -5.76
C GLY A 158 -16.66 2.25 -6.37
N ALA A 159 -15.90 1.44 -7.11
CA ALA A 159 -16.39 0.21 -7.72
C ALA A 159 -16.45 -0.96 -6.73
N VAL A 160 -15.81 -0.84 -5.56
CA VAL A 160 -15.59 -1.94 -4.61
C VAL A 160 -15.62 -1.39 -3.19
N ASP A 161 -16.45 -1.97 -2.31
CA ASP A 161 -16.45 -1.69 -0.86
C ASP A 161 -15.39 -2.51 -0.12
N ASP A 162 -15.00 -2.06 1.08
CA ASP A 162 -13.91 -2.65 1.89
C ASP A 162 -14.05 -4.18 2.13
N PRO A 163 -15.25 -4.74 2.38
CA PRO A 163 -15.42 -6.20 2.50
C PRO A 163 -15.07 -6.93 1.19
N ILE A 164 -15.41 -6.33 0.05
CA ILE A 164 -15.14 -6.91 -1.26
C ILE A 164 -13.64 -6.86 -1.57
N VAL A 165 -12.92 -5.82 -1.13
CA VAL A 165 -11.45 -5.76 -1.26
C VAL A 165 -10.77 -6.94 -0.57
N VAL A 166 -11.15 -7.21 0.69
CA VAL A 166 -10.60 -8.31 1.48
C VAL A 166 -10.94 -9.66 0.84
N ASP A 167 -12.18 -9.86 0.38
CA ASP A 167 -12.61 -11.10 -0.25
C ASP A 167 -11.85 -11.36 -1.56
N ARG A 168 -11.62 -10.33 -2.38
CA ARG A 168 -10.82 -10.46 -3.62
C ARG A 168 -9.36 -10.82 -3.34
N ILE A 169 -8.77 -10.26 -2.29
CA ILE A 169 -7.42 -10.64 -1.85
C ILE A 169 -7.39 -12.10 -1.40
N ARG A 170 -8.41 -12.56 -0.66
CA ARG A 170 -8.53 -13.97 -0.26
C ARG A 170 -8.64 -14.90 -1.46
N GLU A 171 -9.52 -14.57 -2.41
CA GLU A 171 -9.70 -15.34 -3.65
C GLU A 171 -8.39 -15.46 -4.44
N ALA A 172 -7.69 -14.33 -4.66
CA ALA A 172 -6.42 -14.32 -5.38
C ALA A 172 -5.34 -15.15 -4.67
N THR A 173 -5.23 -15.00 -3.35
CA THR A 173 -4.25 -15.77 -2.56
C THR A 173 -4.58 -17.25 -2.57
N GLN A 174 -5.87 -17.60 -2.39
CA GLN A 174 -6.33 -18.98 -2.41
C GLN A 174 -6.06 -19.65 -3.76
N PHE A 175 -6.27 -18.93 -4.86
CA PHE A 175 -5.93 -19.40 -6.20
C PHE A 175 -4.43 -19.73 -6.31
N ILE A 176 -3.55 -18.83 -5.87
CA ILE A 176 -2.09 -19.02 -5.90
C ILE A 176 -1.63 -20.23 -5.07
N VAL A 177 -2.13 -20.38 -3.84
CA VAL A 177 -1.67 -21.48 -2.95
C VAL A 177 -2.25 -22.85 -3.30
N THR A 178 -3.28 -22.90 -4.14
CA THR A 178 -3.92 -24.15 -4.56
C THR A 178 -3.48 -24.62 -5.95
N HIS A 179 -3.12 -23.70 -6.84
CA HIS A 179 -2.47 -24.04 -8.10
C HIS A 179 -0.98 -24.32 -7.85
N LYS A 180 -0.64 -25.59 -7.74
CA LYS A 180 0.75 -26.03 -7.91
C LYS A 180 1.10 -25.88 -9.39
N GLY A 181 2.19 -25.19 -9.70
CA GLY A 181 2.77 -25.28 -11.05
C GLY A 181 3.03 -26.76 -11.34
N GLU A 182 2.46 -27.26 -12.44
CA GLU A 182 2.69 -28.62 -12.93
C GLU A 182 4.15 -28.85 -13.32
#